data_AF-A0A1B8HS45-F1
#
_entry.id   AF-A0A1B8HS45-F1
#
_cell.length_a   1.000
_cell.length_b   1.000
_cell.length_c   1.000
_cell.angle_alpha   90.00
_cell.angle_beta   90.00
_cell.angle_gamma   90.00
#
_symmetry.space_group_name_H-M   'P 1'
#
loop_
_entity.id
_entity.type
_entity.pdbx_description
1 polymer ?
#
loop_
_entity_poly.entity_id
_entity_poly.type
_entity_poly.pdbx_seq_one_letter_code
_entity_poly.pdbx_strand_id
1 'polypeptide(L)'
;MKYLRTIIISGFIGSGFTFSATSVAGEKTTNPLEQCYESVGDAPRTELTGCLTAKFNTADIQLKNVVKQEKNQLASLKSAGSKKAIKSLNTSQAAFTAFRDTECQRRYDAALGGSGAGDFMKACQIELTEWRIQQLQAE
;
A
#
# COMPACT_ATOMS: atom_id res chain seq x y z
N MET A 1 1.13 -32.41 -21.46
CA MET A 1 2.31 -33.27 -21.29
C MET A 1 2.80 -33.15 -19.85
N LYS A 2 2.86 -34.29 -19.15
CA LYS A 2 3.24 -34.46 -17.74
C LYS A 2 4.71 -34.07 -17.50
N TYR A 3 4.99 -33.35 -16.41
CA TYR A 3 6.19 -33.58 -15.60
C TYR A 3 5.88 -33.31 -14.12
N LEU A 4 5.42 -34.37 -13.43
CA LEU A 4 5.29 -34.43 -11.98
C LEU A 4 6.56 -35.10 -11.46
N ARG A 5 7.41 -34.38 -10.73
CA ARG A 5 8.52 -35.00 -9.98
C ARG A 5 8.06 -35.20 -8.54
N THR A 6 7.55 -36.39 -8.27
CA THR A 6 7.22 -36.86 -6.92
C THR A 6 8.52 -37.13 -6.16
N ILE A 7 8.79 -36.37 -5.10
CA ILE A 7 9.83 -36.72 -4.12
C ILE A 7 9.09 -37.36 -2.94
N ILE A 8 9.19 -38.67 -2.80
CA ILE A 8 8.74 -39.42 -1.63
C ILE A 8 9.91 -39.42 -0.65
N ILE A 9 9.80 -38.66 0.44
CA ILE A 9 10.77 -38.72 1.54
C ILE A 9 10.27 -39.74 2.55
N SER A 10 10.93 -40.89 2.60
CA SER A 10 10.70 -41.95 3.58
C SER A 10 11.17 -41.52 4.97
N GLY A 11 10.26 -41.69 5.94
CA GLY A 11 10.34 -41.65 7.40
C GLY A 11 11.67 -41.35 8.12
N PHE A 12 11.60 -40.34 8.99
CA PHE A 12 12.34 -40.31 10.25
C PHE A 12 11.32 -40.17 11.40
N ILE A 13 11.24 -41.18 12.26
CA ILE A 13 10.49 -41.13 13.52
C ILE A 13 11.36 -40.36 14.51
N GLY A 14 11.13 -39.07 14.63
CA GLY A 14 11.68 -38.23 15.67
C GLY A 14 10.59 -37.26 16.12
N SER A 15 10.30 -37.23 17.42
CA SER A 15 9.30 -36.38 18.06
C SER A 15 9.53 -34.91 17.68
N GLY A 16 8.88 -34.46 16.62
CA GLY A 16 9.06 -33.16 16.00
C GLY A 16 7.78 -32.35 16.08
N PHE A 17 7.88 -31.14 16.60
CA PHE A 17 6.83 -30.13 16.60
C PHE A 17 6.22 -30.00 15.19
N THR A 18 4.94 -30.32 15.06
CA THR A 18 4.19 -30.09 13.83
C THR A 18 3.94 -28.59 13.70
N PHE A 19 4.84 -27.86 13.05
CA PHE A 19 4.53 -26.53 12.53
C PHE A 19 3.57 -26.71 11.35
N SER A 20 2.28 -26.58 11.63
CA SER A 20 1.29 -26.39 10.58
C SER A 20 1.61 -25.08 9.88
N ALA A 21 2.22 -25.17 8.69
CA ALA A 21 2.36 -24.03 7.80
C ALA A 21 0.97 -23.68 7.26
N THR A 22 0.22 -22.86 8.00
CA THR A 22 -0.92 -22.13 7.42
C THR A 22 -0.34 -21.14 6.42
N SER A 23 -0.43 -21.49 5.13
CA SER A 23 -0.28 -20.51 4.06
C SER A 23 -1.38 -19.48 4.24
N VAL A 24 -1.07 -18.34 4.86
CA VAL A 24 -1.87 -17.13 4.67
C VAL A 24 -1.74 -16.82 3.19
N ALA A 25 -2.75 -17.22 2.41
CA ALA A 25 -2.91 -16.74 1.06
C ALA A 25 -3.07 -15.23 1.18
N GLY A 26 -1.96 -14.50 1.02
CA GLY A 26 -1.99 -13.05 0.91
C GLY A 26 -2.96 -12.72 -0.21
N GLU A 27 -4.04 -12.03 0.13
CA GLU A 27 -4.99 -11.51 -0.83
C GLU A 27 -4.18 -10.74 -1.87
N LYS A 28 -4.30 -11.10 -3.15
CA LYS A 28 -3.62 -10.42 -4.26
C LYS A 28 -4.23 -9.01 -4.32
N THR A 29 -3.70 -8.07 -3.55
CA THR A 29 -4.03 -6.65 -3.70
C THR A 29 -3.54 -6.26 -5.08
N THR A 30 -4.45 -6.26 -6.06
CA THR A 30 -4.15 -5.85 -7.43
C THR A 30 -3.62 -4.43 -7.40
N ASN A 31 -2.56 -4.16 -8.17
CA ASN A 31 -1.95 -2.84 -8.24
C ASN A 31 -3.02 -1.81 -8.65
N PRO A 32 -3.09 -0.58 -8.07
CA PRO A 32 -4.05 0.44 -8.48
C PRO A 32 -4.11 0.70 -9.99
N LEU A 33 -2.99 0.54 -10.69
CA LEU A 33 -2.90 0.58 -12.13
C LEU A 33 -3.64 -0.58 -12.81
N GLU A 34 -3.44 -1.82 -12.34
CA GLU A 34 -4.15 -3.02 -12.82
C GLU A 34 -5.66 -2.88 -12.61
N GLN A 35 -6.08 -2.41 -11.43
CA GLN A 35 -7.49 -2.12 -11.12
C GLN A 35 -8.10 -1.09 -12.08
N CYS A 36 -7.38 -0.02 -12.39
CA CYS A 36 -7.88 0.98 -13.33
C CYS A 36 -7.93 0.43 -14.75
N TYR A 37 -6.92 -0.33 -15.21
CA TYR A 37 -6.95 -1.00 -16.51
C TYR A 37 -8.17 -1.93 -16.64
N GLU A 38 -8.43 -2.78 -15.65
CA GLU A 38 -9.59 -3.66 -15.62
C GLU A 38 -10.92 -2.87 -15.67
N SER A 39 -10.98 -1.72 -15.00
CA SER A 39 -12.19 -0.90 -14.94
C SER A 39 -12.51 -0.13 -16.22
N VAL A 40 -11.49 0.32 -16.97
CA VAL A 40 -11.67 1.14 -18.17
C VAL A 40 -11.71 0.31 -19.47
N GLY A 41 -11.17 -0.92 -19.46
CA GLY A 41 -11.17 -1.80 -20.62
C GLY A 41 -10.49 -1.17 -21.84
N ASP A 42 -11.16 -1.21 -23.00
CA ASP A 42 -10.68 -0.65 -24.27
C ASP A 42 -10.86 0.88 -24.40
N ALA A 43 -11.26 1.55 -23.32
CA ALA A 43 -11.49 3.00 -23.34
C ALA A 43 -10.18 3.79 -23.57
N PRO A 44 -10.27 5.06 -24.03
CA PRO A 44 -9.10 5.88 -24.26
C PRO A 44 -8.26 6.09 -23.00
N ARG A 45 -6.95 6.31 -23.17
CA ARG A 45 -6.00 6.55 -22.07
C ARG A 45 -6.44 7.67 -21.11
N THR A 46 -7.20 8.65 -21.58
CA THR A 46 -7.74 9.72 -20.73
C THR A 46 -8.64 9.18 -19.62
N GLU A 47 -9.37 8.08 -19.86
CA GLU A 47 -10.19 7.40 -18.83
C GLU A 47 -9.31 6.72 -17.78
N LEU A 48 -8.19 6.11 -18.19
CA LEU A 48 -7.20 5.55 -17.26
C LEU A 48 -6.63 6.62 -16.33
N THR A 49 -6.21 7.77 -16.88
CA THR A 49 -5.73 8.90 -16.08
C THR A 49 -6.81 9.46 -15.16
N GLY A 50 -8.06 9.51 -15.62
CA GLY A 50 -9.22 9.88 -14.80
C GLY A 50 -9.43 8.94 -13.61
N CYS A 51 -9.41 7.63 -13.85
CA CYS A 51 -9.52 6.60 -12.81
C CYS A 51 -8.43 6.75 -11.74
N LEU A 52 -7.16 6.84 -12.16
CA LEU A 52 -6.03 6.98 -11.24
C LEU A 52 -6.12 8.26 -10.41
N THR A 53 -6.52 9.37 -11.04
CA THR A 53 -6.70 10.65 -10.34
C THR A 53 -7.80 10.56 -9.28
N ALA A 54 -8.94 9.96 -9.62
CA ALA A 54 -10.05 9.77 -8.69
C ALA A 54 -9.65 8.88 -7.51
N LYS A 55 -8.97 7.75 -7.77
CA LYS A 55 -8.45 6.86 -6.72
C LYS A 55 -7.47 7.58 -5.80
N PHE A 56 -6.52 8.32 -6.36
CA PHE A 56 -5.55 9.07 -5.55
C PHE A 56 -6.24 10.11 -4.66
N ASN A 57 -7.20 10.87 -5.20
CA ASN A 57 -7.94 11.86 -4.41
C ASN A 57 -8.70 11.20 -3.26
N THR A 58 -9.35 10.06 -3.50
CA THR A 58 -10.04 9.28 -2.46
C THR A 58 -9.06 8.83 -1.37
N ALA A 59 -7.93 8.23 -1.76
CA ALA A 59 -6.92 7.77 -0.81
C ALA A 59 -6.31 8.94 -0.02
N ASP A 60 -6.03 10.08 -0.64
CA ASP A 60 -5.47 11.25 0.03
C ASP A 60 -6.45 11.88 1.04
N ILE A 61 -7.74 11.95 0.71
CA ILE A 61 -8.80 12.36 1.65
C ILE A 61 -8.87 11.38 2.83
N GLN A 62 -8.84 10.07 2.56
CA GLN A 62 -8.89 9.05 3.60
C GLN A 62 -7.67 9.15 4.54
N LEU A 63 -6.46 9.33 4.00
CA LEU A 63 -5.25 9.49 4.80
C LEU A 63 -5.34 10.72 5.71
N LYS A 64 -5.84 11.86 5.20
CA LYS A 64 -6.07 13.07 6.00
C LYS A 64 -7.05 12.80 7.15
N ASN A 65 -8.11 12.04 6.89
CA ASN A 65 -9.09 11.68 7.91
C ASN A 65 -8.50 10.76 8.98
N VAL A 66 -7.75 9.73 8.59
CA VAL A 66 -7.07 8.81 9.52
C VAL A 66 -6.07 9.56 10.40
N VAL A 67 -5.22 10.41 9.81
CA VAL A 67 -4.27 11.24 10.59
C VAL A 67 -5.00 12.16 11.56
N LYS A 68 -6.18 12.69 11.20
CA LYS A 68 -7.01 13.51 12.10
C LYS A 68 -7.61 12.67 13.24
N GLN A 69 -8.06 11.45 12.95
CA GLN A 69 -8.59 10.52 13.95
C GLN A 69 -7.50 10.14 14.97
N GLU A 70 -6.31 9.79 14.51
CA GLU A 70 -5.16 9.49 15.38
C GLU A 70 -4.82 10.65 16.33
N LYS A 71 -4.80 11.88 15.81
CA LYS A 71 -4.59 13.07 16.65
C LYS A 71 -5.66 13.21 17.73
N ASN A 72 -6.92 12.99 17.37
CA ASN A 72 -8.04 13.09 18.30
C ASN A 72 -7.97 11.99 19.37
N GLN A 73 -7.59 10.77 18.99
CA GLN A 73 -7.37 9.65 19.91
C GLN A 73 -6.25 9.96 20.88
N LEU A 74 -5.08 10.38 20.39
CA LEU A 74 -3.96 10.78 21.26
C LEU A 74 -4.34 11.93 22.21
N ALA A 75 -5.15 12.89 21.75
CA ALA A 75 -5.63 14.00 22.58
C ALA A 75 -6.63 13.54 23.65
N SER A 76 -7.49 12.55 23.36
CA SER A 76 -8.53 12.07 24.28
C SER A 76 -7.97 11.28 25.47
N LEU A 77 -6.76 10.73 25.35
CA LEU A 77 -6.06 10.02 26.43
C LEU A 77 -5.75 10.88 27.66
N LYS A 78 -5.80 12.23 27.53
CA LYS A 78 -5.49 13.19 28.61
C LYS A 78 -4.16 12.92 29.33
N SER A 79 -3.21 12.29 28.64
CA SER A 79 -1.88 11.98 29.16
C SER A 79 -0.97 13.20 29.04
N ALA A 80 -0.03 13.36 29.98
CA ALA A 80 1.05 14.33 29.85
C ALA A 80 1.88 14.12 28.56
N GLY A 81 1.90 12.89 28.04
CA GLY A 81 2.60 12.52 26.80
C GLY A 81 1.86 12.91 25.50
N SER A 82 0.56 13.22 25.54
CA SER A 82 -0.28 13.40 24.35
C SER A 82 0.25 14.48 23.39
N LYS A 83 0.72 15.61 23.92
CA LYS A 83 1.30 16.69 23.10
C LYS A 83 2.55 16.24 22.33
N LYS A 84 3.41 15.46 22.97
CA LYS A 84 4.63 14.92 22.36
C LYS A 84 4.29 13.89 21.28
N ALA A 85 3.36 12.99 21.55
CA ALA A 85 2.90 11.99 20.58
C ALA A 85 2.30 12.63 19.33
N ILE A 86 1.40 13.62 19.49
CA ILE A 86 0.82 14.37 18.36
C ILE A 86 1.89 15.08 17.53
N LYS A 87 2.91 15.67 18.18
CA LYS A 87 4.05 16.27 17.49
C LYS A 87 4.82 15.23 16.66
N SER A 88 5.11 14.07 17.24
CA SER A 88 5.78 12.97 16.53
C SER A 88 4.96 12.46 15.35
N LEU A 89 3.64 12.30 15.50
CA LEU A 89 2.74 11.92 14.41
C LEU A 89 2.79 12.93 13.26
N ASN A 90 2.74 14.23 13.56
CA ASN A 90 2.86 15.29 12.54
C ASN A 90 4.19 15.21 11.78
N THR A 91 5.30 15.07 12.51
CA THR A 91 6.63 14.95 11.88
C THR A 91 6.74 13.69 11.02
N SER A 92 6.27 12.54 11.53
CA SER A 92 6.23 11.29 10.79
C SER A 92 5.40 11.40 9.52
N GLN A 93 4.21 12.03 9.60
CA GLN A 93 3.33 12.21 8.45
C GLN A 93 3.94 13.13 7.39
N ALA A 94 4.60 14.22 7.78
CA ALA A 94 5.28 15.11 6.84
C ALA A 94 6.45 14.39 6.12
N ALA A 95 7.25 13.62 6.86
CA ALA A 95 8.33 12.83 6.29
C ALA A 95 7.81 11.75 5.33
N PHE A 96 6.70 11.09 5.67
CA PHE A 96 6.04 10.14 4.79
C PHE A 96 5.60 10.78 3.47
N THR A 97 4.97 11.96 3.50
CA THR A 97 4.54 12.65 2.27
C THR A 97 5.74 12.96 1.37
N ALA A 98 6.83 13.47 1.95
CA ALA A 98 8.06 13.74 1.19
C ALA A 98 8.68 12.45 0.60
N PHE A 99 8.70 11.37 1.37
CA PHE A 99 9.14 10.06 0.88
C PHE A 99 8.27 9.56 -0.27
N ARG A 100 6.94 9.59 -0.12
CA ARG A 100 6.00 9.17 -1.17
C ARG A 100 6.27 9.93 -2.46
N ASP A 101 6.36 11.25 -2.39
CA ASP A 101 6.49 12.07 -3.59
C ASP A 101 7.84 11.83 -4.29
N THR A 102 8.92 11.69 -3.52
CA THR A 102 10.26 11.41 -4.08
C THR A 102 10.40 9.99 -4.63
N GLU A 103 9.86 8.98 -3.96
CA GLU A 103 9.86 7.61 -4.47
C GLU A 103 8.99 7.48 -5.73
N CYS A 104 7.83 8.13 -5.77
CA CYS A 104 6.98 8.07 -6.95
C CYS A 104 7.54 8.86 -8.14
N GLN A 105 8.31 9.93 -7.89
CA GLN A 105 9.12 10.56 -8.93
C GLN A 105 10.21 9.61 -9.46
N ARG A 106 10.92 8.89 -8.58
CA ARG A 106 11.91 7.89 -9.00
C ARG A 106 11.28 6.81 -9.91
N ARG A 107 10.06 6.35 -9.60
CA ARG A 107 9.33 5.38 -10.47
C ARG A 107 8.87 6.00 -11.79
N TYR A 108 8.47 7.26 -11.79
CA TYR A 108 8.20 8.02 -13.02
C TYR A 108 9.45 8.05 -13.93
N ASP A 109 10.60 8.43 -13.37
CA ASP A 109 11.85 8.56 -14.12
C ASP A 109 12.33 7.19 -14.64
N ALA A 110 12.14 6.13 -13.84
CA ALA A 110 12.45 4.75 -14.24
C ALA A 110 11.57 4.23 -15.38
N ALA A 111 10.41 4.85 -15.64
CA ALA A 111 9.57 4.54 -16.80
C ALA A 111 10.08 5.20 -18.10
N LEU A 112 11.16 6.00 -18.04
CA LEU A 112 11.85 6.59 -19.19
C LEU A 112 10.97 7.53 -20.05
N GLY A 113 9.96 8.14 -19.42
CA GLY A 113 9.06 9.11 -20.06
C GLY A 113 7.89 8.46 -20.82
N GLY A 114 7.34 9.20 -21.79
CA GLY A 114 6.14 8.80 -22.51
C GLY A 114 4.84 8.93 -21.69
N SER A 115 3.72 8.57 -22.31
CA SER A 115 2.40 8.75 -21.68
C SER A 115 2.13 7.79 -20.51
N GLY A 116 2.94 6.74 -20.34
CA GLY A 116 2.84 5.77 -19.24
C GLY A 116 3.54 6.16 -17.94
N ALA A 117 4.58 6.99 -18.00
CA ALA A 117 5.31 7.39 -16.79
C ALA A 117 4.39 8.05 -15.76
N GLY A 118 3.45 8.89 -16.21
CA GLY A 118 2.45 9.53 -15.34
C GLY A 118 1.54 8.55 -14.62
N ASP A 119 1.18 7.44 -15.26
CA ASP A 119 0.33 6.41 -14.68
C ASP A 119 1.08 5.61 -13.59
N PHE A 120 2.35 5.26 -13.83
CA PHE A 120 3.23 4.63 -12.82
C PHE A 120 3.43 5.51 -11.59
N MET A 121 3.65 6.82 -11.80
CA MET A 121 3.76 7.79 -10.71
C MET A 121 2.48 7.80 -9.86
N LYS A 122 1.30 7.86 -10.52
CA LYS A 122 0.02 7.95 -9.83
C LYS A 122 -0.33 6.66 -9.10
N ALA A 123 -0.08 5.51 -9.71
CA ALA A 123 -0.22 4.21 -9.07
C ALA A 123 0.64 4.10 -7.80
N CYS A 124 1.91 4.50 -7.86
CA CYS A 124 2.78 4.56 -6.69
C CYS A 124 2.23 5.46 -5.58
N GLN A 125 1.70 6.64 -5.93
CA GLN A 125 1.14 7.56 -4.95
C GLN A 125 -0.08 6.95 -4.24
N ILE A 126 -0.92 6.20 -4.95
CA ILE A 126 -2.04 5.46 -4.38
C ILE A 126 -1.52 4.35 -3.46
N GLU A 127 -0.65 3.46 -3.95
CA GLU A 127 -0.08 2.34 -3.19
C GLU A 127 0.50 2.78 -1.84
N LEU A 128 1.37 3.80 -1.86
CA LEU A 128 2.02 4.27 -0.64
C LEU A 128 1.03 4.96 0.30
N THR A 129 0.04 5.67 -0.23
CA THR A 129 -1.01 6.33 0.57
C THR A 129 -1.90 5.31 1.26
N GLU A 130 -2.33 4.27 0.54
CA GLU A 130 -3.10 3.15 1.08
C GLU A 130 -2.30 2.36 2.12
N TRP A 131 -1.02 2.09 1.85
CA TRP A 131 -0.12 1.48 2.83
C TRP A 131 -0.05 2.30 4.12
N ARG A 132 0.11 3.62 4.02
CA ARG A 132 0.17 4.49 5.21
C ARG A 132 -1.13 4.51 5.99
N ILE A 133 -2.27 4.51 5.30
CA ILE A 133 -3.59 4.36 5.94
C ILE A 133 -3.64 3.08 6.76
N GLN A 134 -3.24 1.94 6.18
CA GLN A 134 -3.23 0.65 6.87
C GLN A 134 -2.30 0.66 8.10
N GLN A 135 -1.11 1.26 7.99
CA GLN A 135 -0.19 1.37 9.12
C GLN A 135 -0.80 2.17 10.28
N LEU A 136 -1.45 3.30 9.99
CA LEU A 136 -2.04 4.16 11.02
C LEU A 136 -3.29 3.54 11.65
N GLN A 137 -4.07 2.76 10.90
CA GLN A 137 -5.27 2.10 11.40
C GLN A 137 -4.99 0.83 12.21
N ALA A 138 -3.77 0.31 12.14
CA ALA A 138 -3.35 -0.88 12.88
C ALA A 138 -2.72 -0.55 14.26
N GLU A 139 -2.52 0.73 14.57
CA GLU A 139 -2.03 1.22 15.88
C GLU A 139 -3.12 1.23 16.96
#